data_AF-A0A1F7PC88-F1
#
_entry.id   AF-A0A1F7PC88-F1
#
_cell.length_a   1.000
_cell.length_b   1.000
_cell.length_c   1.000
_cell.angle_alpha   90.00
_cell.angle_beta   90.00
_cell.angle_gamma   90.00
#
_symmetry.space_group_name_H-M   'P 1'
#
loop_
_entity.id
_entity.type
_entity.pdbx_description
1 polymer ?
#
loop_
_entity_poly.entity_id
_entity_poly.type
_entity_poly.pdbx_seq_one_letter_code
_entity_poly.pdbx_strand_id
1 'polypeptide(L)' 'MEASRKPLAKIEGKKRMRLNGLTVAWRGTPRLDDWVAYIVNGTKSKKLILADHASERKVKTLLAQIQTLSKKEVERLAKG' A
#
# COMPACT_ATOMS: atom_id res chain seq x y z
N MET A 1 -17.64 29.78 1.53
CA MET A 1 -17.88 28.91 2.71
C MET A 1 -17.19 27.58 2.43
N GLU A 2 -15.99 27.35 2.99
CA GLU A 2 -15.44 25.99 3.04
C GLU A 2 -16.35 25.18 3.96
N ALA A 3 -17.23 24.38 3.36
CA ALA A 3 -18.00 23.40 4.10
C ALA A 3 -16.99 22.53 4.86
N SER A 4 -17.07 22.55 6.18
CA SER A 4 -16.34 21.64 7.07
C SER A 4 -16.77 20.22 6.71
N ARG A 5 -16.11 19.64 5.69
CA ARG A 5 -16.35 18.28 5.25
C ARG A 5 -15.80 17.40 6.37
N LYS A 6 -16.66 16.56 6.95
CA LYS A 6 -16.22 15.51 7.89
C LYS A 6 -14.97 14.84 7.29
N PRO A 7 -13.86 14.72 8.06
CA PRO A 7 -12.68 14.04 7.56
C PRO A 7 -13.11 12.64 7.11
N LEU A 8 -12.90 12.36 5.83
CA LEU A 8 -13.19 11.05 5.25
C LEU A 8 -12.43 10.01 6.08
N ALA A 9 -13.12 8.95 6.49
CA ALA A 9 -12.51 7.93 7.33
C ALA A 9 -11.34 7.27 6.58
N LYS A 10 -10.18 7.20 7.24
CA LYS A 10 -9.04 6.47 6.70
C LYS A 10 -9.38 4.99 6.68
N ILE A 11 -9.18 4.36 5.53
CA ILE A 11 -9.24 2.92 5.37
C ILE A 11 -7.82 2.39 5.50
N GLU A 12 -7.66 1.35 6.30
CA GLU A 12 -6.41 0.61 6.43
C GLU A 12 -6.65 -0.87 6.16
N GLY A 13 -5.65 -1.55 5.63
CA GLY A 13 -5.71 -2.98 5.42
C GLY A 13 -4.32 -3.62 5.41
N LYS A 14 -4.30 -4.92 5.65
CA LYS A 14 -3.08 -5.72 5.71
C LYS A 14 -3.35 -7.11 5.17
N LYS A 15 -2.49 -7.60 4.28
CA LYS A 15 -2.61 -8.93 3.67
C LYS A 15 -1.26 -9.63 3.59
N ARG A 16 -1.26 -10.91 3.94
CA ARG A 16 -0.15 -11.83 3.69
C ARG A 16 -0.26 -12.34 2.26
N MET A 17 0.79 -12.13 1.48
CA MET A 17 0.89 -12.60 0.10
C MET A 17 1.36 -14.06 0.12
N ARG A 18 0.56 -14.94 -0.48
CA ARG A 18 0.79 -16.40 -0.42
C ARG A 18 2.06 -16.81 -1.14
N LEU A 19 2.30 -16.27 -2.33
CA LEU A 19 3.40 -16.71 -3.20
C LEU A 19 4.79 -16.28 -2.68
N ASN A 20 4.93 -15.04 -2.23
CA ASN A 20 6.22 -14.45 -1.86
C ASN A 20 6.45 -14.34 -0.35
N GLY A 21 5.47 -14.71 0.48
CA GLY A 21 5.59 -14.64 1.92
C GLY A 21 5.88 -13.22 2.42
N LEU A 22 5.43 -12.18 1.72
CA LEU A 22 5.49 -10.81 2.20
C LEU A 22 4.16 -10.43 2.85
N THR A 23 4.22 -9.55 3.83
CA THR A 23 3.03 -8.93 4.41
C THR A 23 2.98 -7.50 3.92
N VAL A 24 1.91 -7.12 3.25
CA VAL A 24 1.73 -5.76 2.71
C VAL A 24 0.63 -5.08 3.50
N ALA A 25 0.88 -3.85 3.93
CA ALA A 25 -0.10 -2.98 4.54
C ALA A 25 -0.35 -1.79 3.62
N TRP A 26 -1.57 -1.27 3.68
CA TRP A 26 -1.95 -0.07 2.95
C TRP A 26 -2.89 0.77 3.80
N ARG A 27 -2.88 2.07 3.55
CA ARG A 27 -3.81 3.01 4.15
C ARG A 27 -4.05 4.19 3.21
N GLY A 28 -5.22 4.78 3.30
CA GLY A 28 -5.54 5.98 2.54
C GLY A 28 -6.98 6.41 2.78
N THR A 29 -7.35 7.50 2.14
CA THR A 29 -8.67 8.09 2.26
C THR A 29 -9.44 7.84 0.96
N PRO A 30 -10.64 7.25 1.01
CA PRO A 30 -11.43 7.01 -0.20
C PRO A 30 -11.59 8.29 -1.03
N ARG A 31 -11.45 8.18 -2.36
CA ARG A 31 -11.55 9.31 -3.31
C ARG A 31 -10.45 10.37 -3.22
N LEU A 32 -9.42 10.19 -2.39
CA LEU A 32 -8.21 11.01 -2.39
C LEU A 32 -7.02 10.21 -2.94
N ASP A 33 -6.00 10.93 -3.39
CA ASP A 33 -4.73 10.37 -3.87
C ASP A 33 -3.68 10.34 -2.75
N ASP A 34 -4.11 10.06 -1.52
CA ASP A 34 -3.26 9.97 -0.33
C ASP A 34 -2.97 8.51 0.08
N TRP A 35 -3.25 7.55 -0.80
CA TRP A 35 -3.02 6.15 -0.48
C TRP A 35 -1.54 5.80 -0.50
N VAL A 36 -1.14 5.03 0.50
CA VAL A 36 0.20 4.50 0.66
C VAL A 36 0.11 2.99 0.83
N ALA A 37 0.99 2.25 0.14
CA ALA A 37 1.15 0.81 0.30
C ALA A 37 2.61 0.48 0.60
N TYR A 38 2.87 -0.39 1.57
CA TYR A 38 4.23 -0.74 1.98
C TYR A 38 4.35 -2.18 2.48
N ILE A 39 5.54 -2.76 2.32
CA ILE A 39 5.88 -4.06 2.88
C ILE A 39 6.12 -3.88 4.38
N VAL A 40 5.41 -4.67 5.18
CA VAL A 40 5.63 -4.83 6.61
C VAL A 40 6.84 -5.74 6.80
N ASN A 41 8.02 -5.14 6.95
CA ASN A 41 9.19 -5.85 7.42
C ASN A 41 9.22 -5.82 8.95
N GLY A 42 9.52 -6.95 9.60
CA GLY A 42 9.53 -7.06 11.07
C GLY A 42 10.62 -6.22 11.75
N THR A 43 11.49 -5.58 10.97
CA THR A 43 12.54 -4.69 11.45
C THR A 43 12.08 -3.23 11.32
N LYS A 44 12.26 -2.45 12.40
CA LYS A 44 11.78 -1.06 12.51
C LYS A 44 12.45 -0.08 11.53
N SER A 45 13.53 -0.47 10.85
CA SER A 45 14.48 0.48 10.27
C SER A 45 14.14 0.96 8.85
N LYS A 46 13.27 0.28 8.09
CA LYS A 46 12.80 0.82 6.79
C LYS A 46 11.54 0.11 6.30
N LYS A 47 10.43 0.84 6.19
CA LYS A 47 9.26 0.39 5.43
C LYS A 47 9.61 0.50 3.95
N LEU A 48 9.52 -0.60 3.21
CA LEU A 48 9.69 -0.59 1.76
C LEU A 48 8.37 -0.13 1.14
N ILE A 49 8.39 1.06 0.53
CA ILE A 49 7.20 1.71 -0.02
C ILE A 49 6.95 1.19 -1.43
N LEU A 50 5.76 0.65 -1.67
CA LEU A 50 5.33 0.16 -2.98
C LEU A 50 4.54 1.22 -3.75
N ALA A 51 3.83 2.08 -3.03
CA ALA A 51 3.13 3.22 -3.59
C ALA A 51 3.07 4.33 -2.52
N ASP A 52 3.29 5.57 -2.95
CA ASP A 52 3.19 6.78 -2.15
C ASP A 52 2.35 7.80 -2.91
N HIS A 53 1.51 8.56 -2.20
CA HIS A 53 0.58 9.55 -2.78
C HIS A 53 -0.17 9.01 -4.02
N ALA A 54 -0.77 7.83 -3.88
CA ALA A 54 -1.46 7.13 -4.96
C ALA A 54 -2.98 7.15 -4.81
N SER A 55 -3.69 6.89 -5.90
CA SER A 55 -5.12 6.62 -5.87
C SER A 55 -5.42 5.24 -5.28
N GLU A 56 -6.60 5.09 -4.68
CA GLU A 56 -7.10 3.80 -4.19
C GLU A 56 -7.03 2.70 -5.26
N ARG A 57 -7.43 3.04 -6.49
CA ARG A 57 -7.42 2.12 -7.63
C ARG A 57 -6.02 1.61 -7.92
N LYS A 58 -5.02 2.50 -7.90
CA LYS A 58 -3.61 2.13 -8.14
C LYS A 58 -3.11 1.16 -7.06
N VAL A 59 -3.44 1.41 -5.79
CA VAL A 59 -3.08 0.49 -4.70
C VAL A 59 -3.76 -0.87 -4.87
N LYS A 60 -5.06 -0.93 -5.21
CA LYS A 60 -5.76 -2.20 -5.43
C LYS A 60 -5.16 -3.01 -6.60
N THR A 61 -4.85 -2.36 -7.72
CA THR A 61 -4.19 -3.01 -8.86
C THR A 61 -2.82 -3.53 -8.48
N LEU A 62 -2.02 -2.72 -7.77
CA LEU A 62 -0.71 -3.13 -7.26
C LEU A 62 -0.81 -4.36 -6.35
N LEU A 63 -1.78 -4.41 -5.44
CA LEU A 63 -1.99 -5.56 -4.54
C LEU A 63 -2.33 -6.85 -5.31
N ALA A 64 -3.09 -6.74 -6.40
CA ALA A 64 -3.39 -7.88 -7.27
C ALA A 64 -2.14 -8.35 -8.03
N GLN A 65 -1.34 -7.42 -8.56
CA GLN A 65 -0.11 -7.72 -9.29
C GLN A 65 0.95 -8.38 -8.41
N ILE A 66 1.24 -7.83 -7.23
CA ILE A 66 2.28 -8.37 -6.34
C ILE A 66 1.92 -9.74 -5.76
N GLN A 67 0.65 -10.16 -5.83
CA GLN A 67 0.22 -11.47 -5.38
C GLN A 67 0.81 -12.60 -6.26
N THR A 68 1.15 -12.30 -7.52
CA THR A 68 1.72 -13.25 -8.48
C THR A 68 3.23 -13.09 -8.69
N LEU A 69 3.86 -12.12 -8.02
CA LEU A 69 5.30 -11.85 -8.15
C LEU A 69 6.10 -12.54 -7.03
N SER A 70 7.37 -12.85 -7.35
CA SER A 70 8.33 -13.34 -6.36
C SER A 70 8.75 -12.24 -5.38
N LYS A 71 9.29 -12.64 -4.22
CA LYS A 71 9.75 -11.68 -3.19
C LYS A 71 10.76 -10.66 -3.75
N LYS A 72 11.72 -11.12 -4.57
CA LYS A 72 12.76 -10.27 -5.14
C LYS A 72 12.19 -9.21 -6.08
N GLU A 73 11.21 -9.58 -6.90
CA GLU A 73 10.55 -8.65 -7.82
C GLU A 73 9.76 -7.59 -7.06
N VAL A 74 9.03 -7.99 -6.01
CA VAL A 74 8.28 -7.05 -5.17
C VAL A 74 9.21 -6.10 -4.41
N GLU A 75 10.34 -6.60 -3.89
CA GLU A 75 11.35 -5.74 -3.26
C GLU A 75 12.02 -4.78 -4.25
N ARG A 76 12.22 -5.20 -5.51
CA ARG A 76 12.72 -4.33 -6.59
C ARG A 76 11.73 -3.22 -6.90
N LEU A 77 10.45 -3.55 -7.04
CA LEU A 77 9.37 -2.55 -7.21
C LEU A 77 9.35 -1.53 -6.07
N ALA A 78 9.64 -1.95 -4.84
CA ALA A 78 9.61 -1.08 -3.67
C ALA A 78 10.85 -0.19 -3.50
N LYS A 79 11.92 -0.43 -4.26
CA LYS A 79 13.19 0.30 -4.16
C LYS A 79 13.34 1.39 -5.22
N GLY A 80 12.53 1.35 -6.28
CA GLY A 80 12.69 2.21 -7.46
C GLY A 80 13.77 1.68 -8.37
#